data_AF-D4H0P2-F1
#
_entry.id   AF-D4H0P2-F1
#
_cell.length_a   1.000
_cell.length_b   1.000
_cell.length_c   1.000
_cell.angle_alpha   90.00
_cell.angle_beta   90.00
_cell.angle_gamma   90.00
#
_symmetry.space_group_name_H-M   'P 1'
#
loop_
_entity.id
_entity.type
_entity.pdbx_description
1 polymer ?
#
loop_
_entity_poly.entity_id
_entity_poly.type
_entity_poly.pdbx_seq_one_letter_code
_entity_poly.pdbx_strand_id
1 'polypeptide(L)'
;MKKFLMTACISLFFLTSAGLAADKNDKNDKNCALCHDQHSSGAHKNLECVECHSQNSEHFDKAANFATEAKGCLSCHENYSGMMHSAMVHRESEKKFVHKTFNGIDNNFYDKNCKNCHVTSCTDCHQKGDAHEITKPDTDTCQKCHRDYYIGIEYTGLGQREDHERYDRGIEQNGSKYASMLPDIHHEKGMNCSDCHSMESLAKGQVSSKSCTDCHTPDKSIIEHSIAAHMEKMECYTCHSAWANQEYGTFWIKLEDTAFDEYFRWVKRPHIDYAKSSHTKEYTKFPIAVNKAGKYSPIRPEYITFLTHVKGDKVQGTENRMISNFYKAVFPHTIRRETVTCEQCHKTPKRFMRETRQERIFDLQKDGLMVDSFYNMRWYRLSNGRFADDDEFERIMTESPEYQKLIVKKWQQIIKSLSN
;
A
#
# COMPACT_ATOMS: atom_id res chain seq x y z
N MET A 1 -17.32 -72.74 38.01
CA MET A 1 -16.01 -73.06 38.62
C MET A 1 -15.08 -71.88 38.41
N LYS A 2 -14.55 -71.35 39.52
CA LYS A 2 -13.32 -70.52 39.69
C LYS A 2 -13.17 -69.23 38.86
N LYS A 3 -12.67 -68.11 39.39
CA LYS A 3 -12.59 -67.46 40.71
C LYS A 3 -11.76 -66.19 40.41
N PHE A 4 -12.21 -65.06 40.95
CA PHE A 4 -11.44 -63.82 41.03
C PHE A 4 -10.04 -64.06 41.62
N LEU A 5 -9.02 -63.38 41.08
CA LEU A 5 -7.80 -63.06 41.83
C LEU A 5 -7.44 -61.60 41.59
N MET A 6 -7.38 -60.89 42.71
CA MET A 6 -7.18 -59.46 42.90
C MET A 6 -5.75 -59.29 43.37
N THR A 7 -4.91 -58.60 42.61
CA THR A 7 -3.54 -58.25 43.02
C THR A 7 -3.54 -56.83 43.56
N ALA A 8 -3.39 -56.72 44.88
CA ALA A 8 -3.18 -55.47 45.59
C ALA A 8 -1.68 -55.14 45.59
N CYS A 9 -1.29 -53.98 45.06
CA CYS A 9 -0.03 -53.34 45.39
C CYS A 9 -0.34 -52.12 46.25
N ILE A 10 -0.03 -52.25 47.53
CA ILE A 10 -0.04 -51.19 48.54
C ILE A 10 1.25 -50.39 48.34
N SER A 11 1.14 -49.13 47.93
CA SER A 11 2.20 -48.14 48.08
C SER A 11 1.71 -47.05 49.05
N LEU A 12 2.29 -47.05 50.25
CA LEU A 12 2.18 -45.98 51.23
C LEU A 12 2.68 -44.67 50.60
N PHE A 13 1.78 -43.70 50.40
CA PHE A 13 2.16 -42.31 50.24
C PHE A 13 2.05 -41.62 51.60
N PHE A 14 3.20 -41.24 52.16
CA PHE A 14 3.26 -40.30 53.27
C PHE A 14 2.76 -38.93 52.78
N LEU A 15 1.66 -38.49 53.36
CA LEU A 15 1.22 -37.09 53.34
C LEU A 15 2.23 -36.25 54.14
N THR A 16 3.06 -35.47 53.45
CA THR A 16 3.60 -34.23 54.01
C THR A 16 2.86 -33.07 53.36
N SER A 17 1.87 -32.57 54.09
CA SER A 17 1.21 -31.30 53.84
C SER A 17 2.21 -30.16 54.13
N ALA A 18 2.98 -29.77 53.12
CA ALA A 18 3.55 -28.43 53.06
C ALA A 18 2.59 -27.58 52.23
N GLY A 19 1.65 -26.93 52.92
CA GLY A 19 0.80 -25.94 52.32
C GLY A 19 1.65 -24.76 51.84
N LEU A 20 1.92 -24.70 50.53
CA LEU A 20 2.15 -23.44 49.86
C LEU A 20 0.78 -22.82 49.62
N ALA A 21 0.26 -22.17 50.67
CA ALA A 21 -0.73 -21.13 50.49
C ALA A 21 -0.06 -20.07 49.60
N ALA A 22 -0.38 -20.08 48.31
CA ALA A 22 -0.08 -18.98 47.42
C ALA A 22 -0.84 -17.77 47.95
N ASP A 23 -0.11 -16.92 48.66
CA ASP A 23 -0.62 -15.66 49.14
C ASP A 23 -1.07 -14.82 47.94
N LYS A 24 -2.38 -14.60 47.82
CA LYS A 24 -3.02 -13.89 46.71
C LYS A 24 -2.87 -12.37 46.81
N ASN A 25 -1.98 -11.86 47.68
CA ASN A 25 -1.88 -10.42 47.96
C ASN A 25 -0.48 -9.82 47.97
N ASP A 26 0.55 -10.51 47.48
CA ASP A 26 1.88 -9.91 47.35
C ASP A 26 2.06 -9.25 45.98
N LYS A 27 1.67 -7.97 45.90
CA LYS A 27 1.64 -7.15 44.66
C LYS A 27 2.93 -6.39 44.37
N ASN A 28 3.98 -6.50 45.21
CA ASN A 28 5.10 -5.56 45.15
C ASN A 28 6.50 -6.15 44.99
N ASP A 29 6.73 -7.47 44.98
CA ASP A 29 8.11 -7.97 44.90
C ASP A 29 8.29 -9.39 44.30
N LYS A 30 7.76 -9.62 43.09
CA LYS A 30 8.04 -10.86 42.35
C LYS A 30 8.76 -10.54 41.05
N ASN A 31 10.04 -10.94 41.00
CA ASN A 31 10.88 -10.92 39.81
C ASN A 31 10.11 -11.55 38.63
N CYS A 32 9.81 -10.76 37.60
CA CYS A 32 8.99 -11.14 36.45
C CYS A 32 9.48 -12.46 35.80
N ALA A 33 10.78 -12.72 35.87
CA ALA A 33 11.45 -13.92 35.38
C ALA A 33 10.97 -15.24 36.04
N LEU A 34 10.33 -15.17 37.21
CA LEU A 34 9.78 -16.36 37.88
C LEU A 34 8.56 -16.94 37.15
N CYS A 35 7.83 -16.10 36.40
CA CYS A 35 6.61 -16.50 35.67
C CYS A 35 6.74 -16.30 34.15
N HIS A 36 7.67 -15.44 33.71
CA HIS A 36 7.88 -15.10 32.31
C HIS A 36 9.31 -15.45 31.89
N ASP A 37 9.45 -16.39 30.96
CA ASP A 37 10.72 -16.72 30.33
C ASP A 37 10.97 -15.77 29.14
N GLN A 38 11.13 -14.48 29.43
CA GLN A 38 11.25 -13.41 28.44
C GLN A 38 12.31 -12.41 28.89
N HIS A 39 13.11 -11.93 27.95
CA HIS A 39 14.15 -10.94 28.19
C HIS A 39 14.12 -9.91 27.07
N SER A 40 14.25 -8.64 27.44
CA SER A 40 14.44 -7.57 26.47
C SER A 40 15.81 -7.72 25.79
N SER A 41 15.86 -7.42 24.49
CA SER A 41 17.10 -7.46 23.73
C SER A 41 17.35 -6.14 22.98
N GLY A 42 18.49 -6.06 22.29
CA GLY A 42 18.85 -4.86 21.51
C GLY A 42 19.05 -3.61 22.39
N ALA A 43 18.46 -2.50 21.97
CA ALA A 43 18.62 -1.20 22.64
C ALA A 43 17.95 -1.13 24.03
N HIS A 44 16.99 -2.01 24.30
CA HIS A 44 16.20 -2.01 25.53
C HIS A 44 16.61 -3.13 26.52
N LYS A 45 17.71 -3.86 26.23
CA LYS A 45 18.16 -5.03 27.02
C LYS A 45 18.44 -4.78 28.50
N ASN A 46 18.64 -3.52 28.89
CA ASN A 46 18.94 -3.12 30.25
C ASN A 46 17.72 -2.50 30.97
N LEU A 47 16.55 -2.46 30.32
CA LEU A 47 15.32 -2.00 30.95
C LEU A 47 14.67 -3.15 31.71
N GLU A 48 14.21 -2.83 32.90
CA GLU A 48 13.37 -3.70 33.72
C GLU A 48 11.97 -3.81 33.12
N CYS A 49 11.31 -4.94 33.36
CA CYS A 49 9.99 -5.24 32.76
C CYS A 49 8.96 -4.15 33.08
N VAL A 50 8.96 -3.65 34.32
CA VAL A 50 8.01 -2.65 34.83
C VAL A 50 8.24 -1.25 34.25
N GLU A 51 9.39 -0.98 33.64
CA GLU A 51 9.65 0.29 32.96
C GLU A 51 8.85 0.39 31.65
N CYS A 52 8.55 -0.74 31.02
CA CYS A 52 7.70 -0.82 29.84
C CYS A 52 6.26 -1.22 30.19
N HIS A 53 6.08 -2.10 31.16
CA HIS A 53 4.80 -2.66 31.54
C HIS A 53 4.27 -1.97 32.80
N SER A 54 3.38 -0.99 32.62
CA SER A 54 2.74 -0.31 33.75
C SER A 54 1.76 -1.24 34.47
N GLN A 55 1.74 -1.21 35.80
CA GLN A 55 0.85 -2.04 36.61
C GLN A 55 -0.61 -1.60 36.43
N ASN A 56 -1.52 -2.58 36.32
CA ASN A 56 -2.96 -2.34 36.29
C ASN A 56 -3.68 -3.17 37.38
N SER A 57 -5.02 -3.12 37.40
CA SER A 57 -5.81 -3.78 38.44
C SER A 57 -5.71 -5.31 38.43
N GLU A 58 -5.38 -5.92 37.28
CA GLU A 58 -5.31 -7.37 37.09
C GLU A 58 -3.86 -7.88 37.04
N HIS A 59 -2.98 -7.21 36.31
CA HIS A 59 -1.58 -7.57 36.10
C HIS A 59 -0.78 -6.33 35.62
N PHE A 60 -0.41 -6.28 34.34
CA PHE A 60 0.35 -5.21 33.72
C PHE A 60 -0.15 -4.94 32.29
N ASP A 61 -0.01 -3.70 31.84
CA ASP A 61 -0.44 -3.25 30.51
C ASP A 61 0.46 -3.77 29.39
N LYS A 62 -0.09 -3.83 28.18
CA LYS A 62 0.68 -4.10 26.96
C LYS A 62 1.42 -2.83 26.55
N ALA A 63 2.72 -2.76 26.84
CA ALA A 63 3.58 -1.58 26.72
C ALA A 63 3.41 -0.77 25.43
N ALA A 64 3.30 -1.45 24.28
CA ALA A 64 3.29 -0.85 22.95
C ALA A 64 1.88 -0.67 22.33
N ASN A 65 0.83 -1.15 23.00
CA ASN A 65 -0.52 -1.21 22.42
C ASN A 65 -1.19 0.17 22.44
N PHE A 66 -1.74 0.60 21.31
CA PHE A 66 -2.40 1.89 21.18
C PHE A 66 -3.69 1.99 21.99
N ALA A 67 -4.36 0.87 22.29
CA ALA A 67 -5.54 0.85 23.15
C ALA A 67 -5.23 1.26 24.60
N THR A 68 -3.98 1.08 25.04
CA THR A 68 -3.47 1.51 26.35
C THR A 68 -2.50 2.69 26.19
N GLU A 69 -2.69 3.50 25.14
CA GLU A 69 -1.91 4.71 24.82
C GLU A 69 -0.40 4.45 24.64
N ALA A 70 0.01 3.20 24.38
CA ALA A 70 1.41 2.79 24.25
C ALA A 70 2.35 3.38 25.32
N LYS A 71 1.86 3.50 26.56
CA LYS A 71 2.55 4.22 27.65
C LYS A 71 3.98 3.74 27.89
N GLY A 72 4.23 2.44 27.72
CA GLY A 72 5.56 1.85 27.89
C GLY A 72 6.59 2.30 26.86
N CYS A 73 6.14 2.72 25.66
CA CYS A 73 7.02 3.28 24.65
C CYS A 73 7.05 4.81 24.72
N LEU A 74 5.88 5.44 24.87
CA LEU A 74 5.73 6.88 24.75
C LEU A 74 6.23 7.65 25.98
N SER A 75 6.43 7.01 27.13
CA SER A 75 7.09 7.63 28.30
C SER A 75 8.52 8.10 28.03
N CYS A 76 9.23 7.43 27.11
CA CYS A 76 10.56 7.83 26.67
C CYS A 76 10.58 8.37 25.22
N HIS A 77 9.58 8.02 24.41
CA HIS A 77 9.48 8.37 23.00
C HIS A 77 8.29 9.30 22.67
N GLU A 78 8.05 10.29 23.53
CA GLU A 78 6.90 11.21 23.47
C GLU A 78 6.68 11.85 22.07
N ASN A 79 7.78 12.16 21.38
CA ASN A 79 7.77 12.77 20.04
C ASN A 79 7.09 11.91 18.96
N TYR A 80 6.85 10.62 19.22
CA TYR A 80 6.16 9.72 18.29
C TYR A 80 4.69 9.47 18.64
N SER A 81 4.14 10.15 19.66
CA SER A 81 2.72 10.03 20.07
C SER A 81 1.73 10.20 18.91
N GLY A 82 2.02 11.07 17.95
CA GLY A 82 1.20 11.27 16.76
C GLY A 82 1.01 10.03 15.87
N MET A 83 1.86 9.00 16.01
CA MET A 83 1.70 7.73 15.27
C MET A 83 0.38 7.02 15.56
N MET A 84 -0.12 7.12 16.79
CA MET A 84 -1.42 6.53 17.16
C MET A 84 -2.59 7.16 16.39
N HIS A 85 -2.39 8.36 15.87
CA HIS A 85 -3.38 9.10 15.07
C HIS A 85 -3.08 9.10 13.57
N SER A 86 -2.10 8.30 13.14
CA SER A 86 -1.67 8.25 11.75
C SER A 86 -2.72 7.60 10.83
N ALA A 87 -2.55 7.81 9.53
CA ALA A 87 -3.38 7.18 8.51
C ALA A 87 -3.37 5.64 8.59
N MET A 88 -2.27 5.04 9.06
CA MET A 88 -2.12 3.59 9.20
C MET A 88 -2.99 2.99 10.32
N VAL A 89 -3.39 3.80 11.29
CA VAL A 89 -4.26 3.38 12.40
C VAL A 89 -5.72 3.63 12.06
N HIS A 90 -6.05 4.87 11.69
CA HIS A 90 -7.45 5.27 11.58
C HIS A 90 -8.06 5.10 10.19
N ARG A 91 -7.26 5.18 9.11
CA ARG A 91 -7.72 5.00 7.72
C ARG A 91 -8.95 5.84 7.36
N GLU A 92 -8.98 7.08 7.86
CA GLU A 92 -10.13 7.98 7.74
C GLU A 92 -10.50 8.29 6.28
N SER A 93 -9.51 8.36 5.39
CA SER A 93 -9.76 8.64 3.98
C SER A 93 -10.49 7.47 3.30
N GLU A 94 -10.06 6.24 3.58
CA GLU A 94 -10.66 5.02 3.05
C GLU A 94 -12.06 4.79 3.64
N LYS A 95 -12.25 5.01 4.95
CA LYS A 95 -13.58 4.96 5.57
C LYS A 95 -14.54 5.97 4.94
N LYS A 96 -14.12 7.22 4.74
CA LYS A 96 -14.92 8.26 4.08
C LYS A 96 -15.26 7.88 2.64
N PHE A 97 -14.29 7.34 1.90
CA PHE A 97 -14.51 6.85 0.54
C PHE A 97 -15.56 5.73 0.52
N VAL A 98 -15.39 4.71 1.36
CA VAL A 98 -16.32 3.56 1.43
C VAL A 98 -17.70 4.02 1.85
N HIS A 99 -17.81 4.86 2.87
CA HIS A 99 -19.10 5.42 3.28
C HIS A 99 -19.78 6.19 2.14
N LYS A 100 -19.04 7.04 1.41
CA LYS A 100 -19.61 7.78 0.28
C LYS A 100 -20.06 6.85 -0.87
N THR A 101 -19.35 5.76 -1.11
CA THR A 101 -19.50 4.93 -2.31
C THR A 101 -20.44 3.74 -2.10
N PHE A 102 -20.39 3.11 -0.93
CA PHE A 102 -21.05 1.83 -0.63
C PHE A 102 -22.15 1.92 0.41
N ASN A 103 -22.29 3.00 1.19
CA ASN A 103 -23.31 3.07 2.25
C ASN A 103 -24.74 2.88 1.71
N GLY A 104 -25.05 3.40 0.51
CA GLY A 104 -26.34 3.13 -0.13
C GLY A 104 -26.56 1.69 -0.63
N ILE A 105 -25.56 0.81 -0.52
CA ILE A 105 -25.55 -0.57 -1.07
C ILE A 105 -25.36 -1.61 0.05
N ASP A 106 -24.40 -1.36 0.94
CA ASP A 106 -24.05 -2.19 2.09
C ASP A 106 -23.30 -1.33 3.14
N ASN A 107 -24.00 -0.94 4.20
CA ASN A 107 -23.44 -0.14 5.31
C ASN A 107 -22.27 -0.83 6.02
N ASN A 108 -22.18 -2.17 5.92
CA ASN A 108 -21.12 -2.96 6.55
C ASN A 108 -19.98 -3.31 5.58
N PHE A 109 -19.95 -2.70 4.38
CA PHE A 109 -18.96 -3.02 3.36
C PHE A 109 -17.52 -2.89 3.86
N TYR A 110 -17.20 -1.82 4.60
CA TYR A 110 -15.85 -1.59 5.14
C TYR A 110 -15.44 -2.73 6.08
N ASP A 111 -16.36 -3.13 6.94
CA ASP A 111 -16.13 -4.15 7.97
C ASP A 111 -15.89 -5.52 7.35
N LYS A 112 -16.66 -5.84 6.31
CA LYS A 112 -16.57 -7.10 5.57
C LYS A 112 -15.31 -7.19 4.71
N ASN A 113 -14.88 -6.10 4.09
CA ASN A 113 -13.93 -6.16 2.98
C ASN A 113 -12.61 -5.40 3.21
N CYS A 114 -12.49 -4.56 4.24
CA CYS A 114 -11.38 -3.60 4.37
C CYS A 114 -10.62 -3.65 5.71
N LYS A 115 -11.08 -4.37 6.73
CA LYS A 115 -10.52 -4.31 8.11
C LYS A 115 -9.16 -4.97 8.34
N ASN A 116 -8.67 -5.78 7.40
CA ASN A 116 -7.60 -6.76 7.66
C ASN A 116 -6.17 -6.19 7.83
N CYS A 117 -5.93 -4.89 7.64
CA CYS A 117 -4.59 -4.29 7.78
C CYS A 117 -4.66 -2.88 8.38
N HIS A 118 -4.48 -2.76 9.71
CA HIS A 118 -4.28 -1.49 10.40
C HIS A 118 -3.33 -1.67 11.59
N VAL A 119 -2.50 -0.67 11.86
CA VAL A 119 -1.52 -0.71 12.95
C VAL A 119 -2.25 -0.50 14.27
N THR A 120 -1.91 -1.30 15.27
CA THR A 120 -2.49 -1.29 16.62
C THR A 120 -1.44 -1.23 17.73
N SER A 121 -0.16 -1.45 17.39
CA SER A 121 0.94 -1.46 18.35
C SER A 121 2.23 -0.96 17.73
N CYS A 122 3.11 -0.34 18.53
CA CYS A 122 4.48 -0.02 18.08
C CYS A 122 5.22 -1.28 17.60
N THR A 123 4.96 -2.43 18.23
CA THR A 123 5.59 -3.72 17.90
C THR A 123 5.19 -4.27 16.54
N ASP A 124 4.12 -3.78 15.90
CA ASP A 124 3.71 -4.22 14.57
C ASP A 124 4.82 -4.02 13.52
N CYS A 125 5.62 -2.95 13.70
CA CYS A 125 6.78 -2.65 12.87
C CYS A 125 8.11 -2.92 13.58
N HIS A 126 8.14 -2.85 14.91
CA HIS A 126 9.40 -2.87 15.64
C HIS A 126 9.81 -4.25 16.15
N GLN A 127 8.94 -5.27 16.11
CA GLN A 127 9.29 -6.60 16.60
C GLN A 127 10.01 -7.44 15.54
N LYS A 128 11.08 -8.14 15.93
CA LYS A 128 11.79 -9.10 15.08
C LYS A 128 11.59 -10.52 15.59
N GLY A 129 10.39 -11.07 15.36
CA GLY A 129 10.01 -12.42 15.77
C GLY A 129 9.32 -12.47 17.14
N ASP A 130 9.93 -11.85 18.16
CA ASP A 130 9.33 -11.68 19.49
C ASP A 130 9.10 -10.20 19.85
N ALA A 131 8.08 -9.92 20.66
CA ALA A 131 7.70 -8.57 21.07
C ALA A 131 8.74 -7.86 21.96
N HIS A 132 9.65 -8.60 22.59
CA HIS A 132 10.77 -8.06 23.39
C HIS A 132 12.07 -7.89 22.58
N GLU A 133 12.09 -8.31 21.31
CA GLU A 133 13.16 -8.02 20.36
C GLU A 133 12.80 -6.82 19.49
N ILE A 134 13.07 -5.62 20.03
CA ILE A 134 12.75 -4.34 19.40
C ILE A 134 13.89 -3.90 18.47
N THR A 135 13.60 -3.83 17.17
CA THR A 135 14.54 -3.42 16.12
C THR A 135 13.99 -2.26 15.29
N LYS A 136 14.86 -1.65 14.48
CA LYS A 136 14.41 -0.74 13.43
C LYS A 136 13.77 -1.55 12.29
N PRO A 137 12.61 -1.13 11.76
CA PRO A 137 11.98 -1.80 10.63
C PRO A 137 12.82 -1.66 9.37
N ASP A 138 12.88 -2.73 8.59
CA ASP A 138 13.43 -2.76 7.24
C ASP A 138 12.31 -2.73 6.19
N THR A 139 12.71 -2.74 4.91
CA THR A 139 11.77 -2.74 3.78
C THR A 139 10.79 -3.92 3.84
N ASP A 140 11.25 -5.12 4.20
CA ASP A 140 10.41 -6.32 4.30
C ASP A 140 9.34 -6.16 5.38
N THR A 141 9.68 -5.51 6.49
CA THR A 141 8.73 -5.20 7.57
C THR A 141 7.61 -4.31 7.07
N CYS A 142 7.93 -3.24 6.34
CA CYS A 142 6.92 -2.37 5.73
C CYS A 142 6.01 -3.18 4.80
N GLN A 143 6.60 -4.01 3.94
CA GLN A 143 5.91 -4.79 2.92
C GLN A 143 5.08 -5.97 3.44
N LYS A 144 5.04 -6.23 4.76
CA LYS A 144 4.02 -7.12 5.33
C LYS A 144 2.61 -6.54 5.13
N CYS A 145 2.50 -5.22 5.27
CA CYS A 145 1.27 -4.46 5.06
C CYS A 145 1.30 -3.73 3.72
N HIS A 146 2.43 -3.12 3.37
CA HIS A 146 2.65 -2.31 2.16
C HIS A 146 2.87 -3.14 0.89
N ARG A 147 1.96 -4.09 0.63
CA ARG A 147 2.09 -5.09 -0.44
C ARG A 147 1.05 -5.03 -1.54
N ASP A 148 0.00 -4.23 -1.37
CA ASP A 148 -1.09 -4.09 -2.32
C ASP A 148 -0.89 -2.87 -3.23
N TYR A 149 -1.84 -2.67 -4.13
CA TYR A 149 -1.81 -1.67 -5.20
C TYR A 149 -1.42 -0.24 -4.77
N TYR A 150 -1.78 0.25 -3.58
CA TYR A 150 -1.56 1.66 -3.20
C TYR A 150 -0.29 1.95 -2.40
N ILE A 151 0.49 0.94 -2.05
CA ILE A 151 1.31 1.04 -0.84
C ILE A 151 2.81 0.80 -1.05
N GLY A 152 3.30 0.83 -2.30
CA GLY A 152 4.74 0.99 -2.59
C GLY A 152 5.52 -0.31 -2.74
N ILE A 153 4.83 -1.42 -3.00
CA ILE A 153 5.45 -2.72 -3.31
C ILE A 153 6.31 -2.66 -4.58
N GLU A 154 6.05 -1.68 -5.45
CA GLU A 154 6.85 -1.39 -6.64
C GLU A 154 8.31 -1.03 -6.31
N TYR A 155 8.58 -0.51 -5.11
CA TYR A 155 9.92 -0.09 -4.68
C TYR A 155 10.95 -1.22 -4.79
N THR A 156 10.55 -2.45 -4.47
CA THR A 156 11.38 -3.64 -4.56
C THR A 156 11.24 -4.38 -5.89
N GLY A 157 10.58 -3.77 -6.89
CA GLY A 157 10.45 -4.35 -8.23
C GLY A 157 9.35 -5.42 -8.33
N LEU A 158 8.28 -5.29 -7.54
CA LEU A 158 7.21 -6.29 -7.49
C LEU A 158 5.88 -5.75 -8.04
N GLY A 159 5.47 -6.29 -9.19
CA GLY A 159 4.24 -5.91 -9.88
C GLY A 159 3.03 -6.76 -9.47
N GLN A 160 1.88 -6.12 -9.23
CA GLN A 160 0.62 -6.80 -8.88
C GLN A 160 0.13 -7.71 -10.01
N ARG A 161 -0.21 -8.95 -9.71
CA ARG A 161 -0.79 -9.89 -10.70
C ARG A 161 -2.30 -9.72 -10.83
N GLU A 162 -2.82 -10.20 -11.96
CA GLU A 162 -4.27 -10.32 -12.20
C GLU A 162 -4.95 -11.17 -11.11
N ASP A 163 -6.22 -10.88 -10.85
CA ASP A 163 -6.96 -11.48 -9.73
C ASP A 163 -7.26 -12.98 -9.91
N HIS A 164 -7.26 -13.47 -11.16
CA HIS A 164 -7.53 -14.89 -11.44
C HIS A 164 -6.32 -15.76 -11.10
N GLU A 165 -6.54 -16.86 -10.38
CA GLU A 165 -5.50 -17.80 -9.93
C GLU A 165 -4.53 -18.33 -11.02
N ARG A 166 -4.96 -18.38 -12.30
CA ARG A 166 -4.09 -18.70 -13.44
C ARG A 166 -2.84 -17.81 -13.49
N TYR A 167 -2.98 -16.57 -13.06
CA TYR A 167 -1.94 -15.55 -13.07
C TYR A 167 -1.21 -15.44 -11.73
N ASP A 168 -1.58 -16.25 -10.73
CA ASP A 168 -0.90 -16.35 -9.45
C ASP A 168 0.42 -17.13 -9.60
N ARG A 169 1.41 -16.44 -10.19
CA ARG A 169 2.75 -16.95 -10.47
C ARG A 169 3.82 -15.86 -10.39
N GLY A 170 5.06 -16.25 -10.17
CA GLY A 170 6.21 -15.35 -10.13
C GLY A 170 6.88 -15.35 -8.76
N ILE A 171 7.36 -14.19 -8.32
CA ILE A 171 8.07 -14.04 -7.05
C ILE A 171 7.05 -14.11 -5.92
N GLU A 172 7.23 -15.05 -4.99
CA GLU A 172 6.38 -15.18 -3.81
C GLU A 172 6.93 -14.33 -2.67
N GLN A 173 6.09 -13.47 -2.09
CA GLN A 173 6.43 -12.67 -0.90
C GLN A 173 5.17 -12.47 -0.05
N ASN A 174 5.27 -12.74 1.25
CA ASN A 174 4.19 -12.55 2.23
C ASN A 174 2.86 -13.23 1.81
N GLY A 175 2.93 -14.42 1.18
CA GLY A 175 1.76 -15.21 0.77
C GLY A 175 1.07 -14.74 -0.52
N SER A 176 1.65 -13.80 -1.25
CA SER A 176 1.18 -13.35 -2.57
C SER A 176 2.27 -13.57 -3.62
N LYS A 177 1.88 -13.68 -4.89
CA LYS A 177 2.84 -13.77 -6.00
C LYS A 177 2.79 -12.54 -6.91
N TYR A 178 3.98 -12.11 -7.33
CA TYR A 178 4.20 -10.87 -8.06
C TYR A 178 4.91 -11.09 -9.39
N ALA A 179 4.69 -10.17 -10.32
CA ALA A 179 5.54 -10.04 -11.49
C ALA A 179 6.90 -9.46 -11.08
N SER A 180 7.98 -10.04 -11.61
CA SER A 180 9.32 -9.44 -11.50
C SER A 180 9.37 -8.22 -12.41
N MET A 181 9.64 -7.07 -11.82
CA MET A 181 9.73 -5.77 -12.47
C MET A 181 11.06 -5.10 -12.09
N LEU A 182 11.36 -3.96 -12.72
CA LEU A 182 12.58 -3.20 -12.43
C LEU A 182 12.44 -2.48 -11.06
N PRO A 183 13.27 -2.78 -10.05
CA PRO A 183 13.23 -2.10 -8.77
C PRO A 183 13.70 -0.65 -8.86
N ASP A 184 13.39 0.12 -7.81
CA ASP A 184 13.91 1.45 -7.62
C ASP A 184 15.45 1.42 -7.46
N ILE A 185 16.16 2.35 -8.11
CA ILE A 185 17.62 2.45 -7.99
C ILE A 185 18.07 2.74 -6.55
N HIS A 186 17.25 3.43 -5.75
CA HIS A 186 17.55 3.68 -4.33
C HIS A 186 17.48 2.38 -3.52
N HIS A 187 16.51 1.53 -3.81
CA HIS A 187 16.41 0.19 -3.21
C HIS A 187 17.63 -0.66 -3.57
N GLU A 188 18.02 -0.70 -4.86
CA GLU A 188 19.22 -1.41 -5.31
C GLU A 188 20.51 -0.92 -4.65
N LYS A 189 20.53 0.34 -4.19
CA LYS A 189 21.64 0.95 -3.46
C LYS A 189 21.53 0.81 -1.94
N GLY A 190 20.54 0.06 -1.44
CA GLY A 190 20.38 -0.28 -0.03
C GLY A 190 19.57 0.71 0.79
N MET A 191 18.89 1.67 0.17
CA MET A 191 17.96 2.55 0.89
C MET A 191 16.69 1.80 1.26
N ASN A 192 16.16 2.10 2.44
CA ASN A 192 14.90 1.58 2.97
C ASN A 192 13.80 2.65 2.90
N CYS A 193 12.56 2.21 3.05
CA CYS A 193 11.39 3.08 3.12
C CYS A 193 11.58 4.21 4.15
N SER A 194 12.17 3.89 5.30
CA SER A 194 12.40 4.82 6.42
C SER A 194 13.37 5.96 6.12
N ASP A 195 14.22 5.82 5.09
CA ASP A 195 15.18 6.86 4.71
C ASP A 195 14.47 8.07 4.06
N CYS A 196 13.28 7.83 3.49
CA CYS A 196 12.38 8.87 3.00
C CYS A 196 11.13 9.05 3.89
N HIS A 197 10.66 8.01 4.57
CA HIS A 197 9.48 8.03 5.44
C HIS A 197 9.86 7.84 6.91
N SER A 198 10.53 8.83 7.52
CA SER A 198 10.97 8.71 8.91
C SER A 198 9.79 8.67 9.88
N MET A 199 9.92 7.94 10.98
CA MET A 199 8.89 7.88 12.04
C MET A 199 8.54 9.27 12.59
N GLU A 200 9.50 10.17 12.67
CA GLU A 200 9.27 11.56 13.07
C GLU A 200 8.34 12.29 12.09
N SER A 201 8.56 12.13 10.78
CA SER A 201 7.70 12.74 9.76
C SER A 201 6.29 12.15 9.79
N LEU A 202 6.19 10.83 9.92
CA LEU A 202 4.91 10.12 9.98
C LEU A 202 4.10 10.49 11.24
N ALA A 203 4.77 10.64 12.39
CA ALA A 203 4.14 11.08 13.63
C ALA A 203 3.59 12.52 13.52
N LYS A 204 4.25 13.38 12.72
CA LYS A 204 3.79 14.74 12.40
C LYS A 204 2.72 14.78 11.31
N GLY A 205 2.28 13.63 10.79
CA GLY A 205 1.31 13.52 9.69
C GLY A 205 1.88 13.91 8.33
N GLN A 206 3.20 14.00 8.20
CA GLN A 206 3.86 14.26 6.92
C GLN A 206 3.99 12.97 6.11
N VAL A 207 3.97 13.09 4.78
CA VAL A 207 4.07 11.94 3.87
C VAL A 207 5.52 11.55 3.59
N SER A 208 6.49 12.44 3.80
CA SER A 208 7.92 12.19 3.59
C SER A 208 8.75 13.14 4.46
N SER A 209 9.92 12.68 4.91
CA SER A 209 10.94 13.48 5.60
C SER A 209 11.95 14.09 4.63
N LYS A 210 11.98 13.63 3.37
CA LYS A 210 12.93 14.06 2.34
C LYS A 210 12.26 14.33 0.99
N SER A 211 12.81 15.29 0.27
CA SER A 211 12.53 15.57 -1.13
C SER A 211 13.67 15.10 -2.03
N CYS A 212 13.41 15.00 -3.33
CA CYS A 212 14.45 14.63 -4.32
C CYS A 212 15.67 15.58 -4.23
N THR A 213 15.41 16.87 -4.06
CA THR A 213 16.43 17.93 -4.06
C THR A 213 17.24 18.02 -2.77
N ASP A 214 16.82 17.31 -1.71
CA ASP A 214 17.61 17.24 -0.47
C ASP A 214 18.89 16.41 -0.65
N CYS A 215 18.94 15.57 -1.70
CA CYS A 215 20.07 14.71 -2.02
C CYS A 215 20.58 14.86 -3.45
N HIS A 216 19.74 15.31 -4.39
CA HIS A 216 20.09 15.43 -5.80
C HIS A 216 20.11 16.90 -6.25
N THR A 217 21.23 17.33 -6.83
CA THR A 217 21.30 18.62 -7.52
C THR A 217 21.06 18.40 -9.02
N PRO A 218 19.98 18.94 -9.61
CA PRO A 218 19.70 18.76 -11.02
C PRO A 218 20.81 19.35 -11.91
N ASP A 219 21.44 18.51 -12.72
CA ASP A 219 22.48 18.94 -13.66
C ASP A 219 21.86 19.60 -14.89
N LYS A 220 22.13 20.91 -15.07
CA LYS A 220 21.66 21.71 -16.20
C LYS A 220 22.29 21.34 -17.55
N SER A 221 23.34 20.51 -17.57
CA SER A 221 23.90 19.95 -18.80
C SER A 221 22.93 18.97 -19.47
N ILE A 222 22.05 18.35 -18.68
CA ILE A 222 20.93 17.53 -19.15
C ILE A 222 19.86 18.43 -19.74
N ILE A 223 19.51 18.20 -21.00
CA ILE A 223 18.58 19.04 -21.78
C ILE A 223 17.27 19.22 -21.02
N GLU A 224 16.69 18.14 -20.49
CA GLU A 224 15.42 18.16 -19.78
C GLU A 224 15.46 19.06 -18.53
N HIS A 225 16.58 19.08 -17.80
CA HIS A 225 16.77 19.96 -16.63
C HIS A 225 17.02 21.42 -17.00
N SER A 226 17.55 21.68 -18.20
CA SER A 226 17.80 23.04 -18.69
C SER A 226 16.51 23.81 -19.00
N ILE A 227 15.40 23.09 -19.22
CA ILE A 227 14.09 23.66 -19.53
C ILE A 227 13.39 24.08 -18.22
N ALA A 228 13.24 25.40 -18.02
CA ALA A 228 12.64 25.96 -16.80
C ALA A 228 11.24 25.38 -16.50
N ALA A 229 10.39 25.23 -17.52
CA ALA A 229 9.05 24.67 -17.36
C ALA A 229 9.04 23.24 -16.80
N HIS A 230 10.03 22.40 -17.15
CA HIS A 230 10.13 21.06 -16.56
C HIS A 230 10.48 21.12 -15.07
N MET A 231 11.41 22.01 -14.71
CA MET A 231 11.85 22.13 -13.31
C MET A 231 10.80 22.78 -12.40
N GLU A 232 10.02 23.71 -12.94
CA GLU A 232 9.02 24.47 -12.18
C GLU A 232 7.67 23.76 -12.12
N LYS A 233 7.25 23.13 -13.23
CA LYS A 233 5.90 22.60 -13.40
C LYS A 233 5.81 21.08 -13.30
N MET A 234 6.92 20.35 -13.17
CA MET A 234 6.87 18.89 -13.06
C MET A 234 7.48 18.41 -11.74
N GLU A 235 6.92 17.33 -11.24
CA GLU A 235 7.57 16.51 -10.22
C GLU A 235 8.71 15.72 -10.85
N CYS A 236 9.86 15.59 -10.16
CA CYS A 236 11.03 14.87 -10.67
C CYS A 236 10.67 13.42 -11.08
N TYR A 237 9.84 12.76 -10.26
CA TYR A 237 9.39 11.39 -10.48
C TYR A 237 8.44 11.24 -11.68
N THR A 238 7.96 12.33 -12.29
CA THR A 238 7.22 12.26 -13.57
C THR A 238 8.07 11.75 -14.71
N CYS A 239 9.36 12.11 -14.69
CA CYS A 239 10.34 11.66 -15.67
C CYS A 239 11.12 10.43 -15.20
N HIS A 240 11.41 10.37 -13.89
CA HIS A 240 12.31 9.38 -13.31
C HIS A 240 11.64 8.08 -12.89
N SER A 241 10.31 8.00 -12.78
CA SER A 241 9.65 6.72 -12.50
C SER A 241 9.52 5.86 -13.75
N ALA A 242 10.06 4.64 -13.70
CA ALA A 242 10.04 3.70 -14.81
C ALA A 242 8.65 3.08 -15.09
N TRP A 243 7.90 2.75 -14.04
CA TRP A 243 6.59 2.10 -14.16
C TRP A 243 5.74 2.36 -12.90
N ALA A 244 4.50 1.89 -12.89
CA ALA A 244 3.64 1.90 -11.71
C ALA A 244 2.68 0.72 -11.78
N ASN A 245 2.27 0.15 -10.64
CA ASN A 245 1.09 -0.71 -10.65
C ASN A 245 -0.13 0.13 -11.04
N GLN A 246 -0.84 -0.31 -12.08
CA GLN A 246 -2.07 0.32 -12.57
C GLN A 246 -3.21 -0.70 -12.73
N GLU A 247 -4.27 -0.59 -11.93
CA GLU A 247 -5.43 -1.48 -11.88
C GLU A 247 -6.60 -0.69 -12.46
N TYR A 248 -7.03 -1.09 -13.64
CA TYR A 248 -8.11 -0.42 -14.36
C TYR A 248 -9.40 -1.19 -14.10
N GLY A 249 -10.41 -0.48 -13.59
CA GLY A 249 -11.75 -1.01 -13.36
C GLY A 249 -11.80 -2.16 -12.35
N THR A 250 -12.06 -1.84 -11.08
CA THR A 250 -12.36 -2.83 -10.05
C THR A 250 -13.84 -3.20 -10.10
N PHE A 251 -14.15 -4.47 -10.31
CA PHE A 251 -15.48 -5.04 -10.23
C PHE A 251 -15.75 -5.60 -8.83
N TRP A 252 -16.82 -5.12 -8.22
CA TRP A 252 -17.40 -5.72 -7.03
C TRP A 252 -18.69 -6.41 -7.42
N ILE A 253 -18.75 -7.72 -7.18
CA ILE A 253 -19.92 -8.53 -7.42
C ILE A 253 -20.52 -8.87 -6.07
N LYS A 254 -21.66 -8.26 -5.74
CA LYS A 254 -22.43 -8.57 -4.52
C LYS A 254 -23.33 -9.76 -4.81
N LEU A 255 -23.21 -10.81 -4.01
CA LEU A 255 -23.92 -12.07 -4.16
C LEU A 255 -24.89 -12.25 -2.99
N GLU A 256 -26.18 -12.41 -3.28
CA GLU A 256 -27.22 -12.67 -2.29
C GLU A 256 -28.13 -13.82 -2.78
N ASP A 257 -28.28 -14.88 -2.00
CA ASP A 257 -29.19 -16.01 -2.30
C ASP A 257 -29.06 -16.50 -3.77
N THR A 258 -27.84 -16.80 -4.23
CA THR A 258 -27.58 -17.18 -5.62
C THR A 258 -26.62 -18.36 -5.73
N ALA A 259 -26.88 -19.21 -6.73
CA ALA A 259 -25.98 -20.29 -7.12
C ALA A 259 -24.77 -19.79 -7.93
N PHE A 260 -24.78 -18.53 -8.39
CA PHE A 260 -23.69 -17.99 -9.21
C PHE A 260 -22.38 -17.80 -8.44
N ASP A 261 -22.41 -17.97 -7.13
CA ASP A 261 -21.25 -17.99 -6.26
C ASP A 261 -20.10 -18.88 -6.79
N GLU A 262 -20.45 -20.05 -7.33
CA GLU A 262 -19.47 -21.02 -7.83
C GLU A 262 -18.67 -20.49 -9.03
N TYR A 263 -19.25 -19.62 -9.86
CA TYR A 263 -18.55 -19.03 -11.01
C TYR A 263 -17.41 -18.10 -10.59
N PHE A 264 -17.44 -17.59 -9.36
CA PHE A 264 -16.43 -16.67 -8.83
C PHE A 264 -15.39 -17.36 -7.94
N ARG A 265 -15.34 -18.70 -7.90
CA ARG A 265 -14.38 -19.44 -7.08
C ARG A 265 -12.91 -19.20 -7.44
N TRP A 266 -12.66 -18.73 -8.67
CA TRP A 266 -11.31 -18.53 -9.23
C TRP A 266 -10.79 -17.09 -9.09
N VAL A 267 -11.59 -16.19 -8.53
CA VAL A 267 -11.22 -14.79 -8.26
C VAL A 267 -11.23 -14.51 -6.77
N LYS A 268 -10.71 -13.35 -6.38
CA LYS A 268 -10.60 -12.97 -4.97
C LYS A 268 -11.97 -12.84 -4.31
N ARG A 269 -12.16 -13.52 -3.17
CA ARG A 269 -13.36 -13.46 -2.33
C ARG A 269 -13.04 -12.74 -1.01
N PRO A 270 -13.12 -11.40 -0.96
CA PRO A 270 -12.82 -10.65 0.25
C PRO A 270 -13.82 -10.93 1.39
N HIS A 271 -15.04 -11.34 1.05
CA HIS A 271 -16.09 -11.75 1.99
C HIS A 271 -17.02 -12.75 1.29
N ILE A 272 -17.80 -13.56 2.04
CA ILE A 272 -18.72 -14.53 1.44
C ILE A 272 -19.73 -13.86 0.49
N ASP A 273 -20.26 -12.69 0.88
CA ASP A 273 -21.18 -11.89 0.06
C ASP A 273 -20.55 -11.22 -1.18
N TYR A 274 -19.22 -11.27 -1.36
CA TYR A 274 -18.54 -10.51 -2.41
C TYR A 274 -17.49 -11.32 -3.17
N ALA A 275 -17.51 -11.15 -4.49
CA ALA A 275 -16.36 -11.40 -5.33
C ALA A 275 -15.75 -10.09 -5.84
N LYS A 276 -14.43 -10.08 -6.00
CA LYS A 276 -13.67 -8.97 -6.56
C LYS A 276 -12.89 -9.45 -7.78
N SER A 277 -12.96 -8.68 -8.86
CA SER A 277 -12.06 -8.81 -10.01
C SER A 277 -11.61 -7.42 -10.47
N SER A 278 -10.62 -7.37 -11.35
CA SER A 278 -10.23 -6.18 -12.11
C SER A 278 -10.46 -6.42 -13.60
N HIS A 279 -10.58 -5.35 -14.41
CA HIS A 279 -10.61 -5.49 -15.86
C HIS A 279 -9.22 -5.83 -16.40
N THR A 280 -8.23 -5.03 -16.00
CA THR A 280 -6.83 -5.26 -16.37
C THR A 280 -5.89 -4.62 -15.35
N LYS A 281 -4.72 -5.23 -15.18
CA LYS A 281 -3.60 -4.67 -14.44
C LYS A 281 -2.41 -4.52 -15.36
N GLU A 282 -1.87 -3.31 -15.40
CA GLU A 282 -0.74 -2.95 -16.24
C GLU A 282 0.42 -2.40 -15.43
N TYR A 283 1.61 -2.56 -15.98
CA TYR A 283 2.86 -1.97 -15.50
C TYR A 283 3.42 -0.96 -16.51
N THR A 284 2.58 -0.53 -17.45
CA THR A 284 2.97 0.34 -18.56
C THR A 284 3.25 1.77 -18.06
N LYS A 285 3.63 2.66 -18.96
CA LYS A 285 3.82 4.07 -18.61
C LYS A 285 2.50 4.67 -18.13
N PHE A 286 2.55 5.29 -16.96
CA PHE A 286 1.41 5.96 -16.36
C PHE A 286 1.03 7.25 -17.12
N PRO A 287 -0.26 7.62 -17.11
CA PRO A 287 -0.67 8.97 -17.48
C PRO A 287 -0.16 9.99 -16.46
N ILE A 288 -0.22 11.27 -16.83
CA ILE A 288 0.19 12.38 -15.97
C ILE A 288 -0.91 13.43 -15.89
N ALA A 289 -0.98 14.12 -14.75
CA ALA A 289 -1.88 15.25 -14.54
C ALA A 289 -1.31 16.19 -13.49
N VAL A 290 -1.99 17.31 -13.24
CA VAL A 290 -1.54 18.33 -12.28
C VAL A 290 -1.99 17.92 -10.87
N ASN A 291 -1.05 17.76 -9.95
CA ASN A 291 -1.33 17.43 -8.55
C ASN A 291 -1.79 18.66 -7.73
N LYS A 292 -2.11 18.47 -6.44
CA LYS A 292 -2.50 19.57 -5.53
C LYS A 292 -1.46 20.68 -5.38
N ALA A 293 -0.18 20.40 -5.63
CA ALA A 293 0.90 21.38 -5.60
C ALA A 293 1.04 22.16 -6.92
N GLY A 294 0.17 21.92 -7.90
CA GLY A 294 0.21 22.59 -9.20
C GLY A 294 1.26 22.04 -10.17
N LYS A 295 1.83 20.85 -9.88
CA LYS A 295 2.86 20.22 -10.72
C LYS A 295 2.32 18.99 -11.44
N TYR A 296 2.77 18.78 -12.68
CA TYR A 296 2.57 17.54 -13.41
C TYR A 296 3.23 16.39 -12.65
N SER A 297 2.47 15.33 -12.45
CA SER A 297 2.79 14.19 -11.62
C SER A 297 2.18 12.93 -12.26
N PRO A 298 2.81 11.74 -12.12
CA PRO A 298 2.18 10.47 -12.45
C PRO A 298 0.81 10.35 -11.80
N ILE A 299 -0.17 9.89 -12.56
CA ILE A 299 -1.48 9.52 -12.04
C ILE A 299 -1.75 8.05 -12.31
N ARG A 300 -2.55 7.43 -11.43
CA ARG A 300 -3.09 6.09 -11.65
C ARG A 300 -4.54 6.01 -11.21
N PRO A 301 -5.32 5.02 -11.67
CA PRO A 301 -6.62 4.73 -11.09
C PRO A 301 -6.52 4.61 -9.56
N GLU A 302 -7.43 5.26 -8.83
CA GLU A 302 -7.57 5.11 -7.37
C GLU A 302 -8.80 4.26 -7.01
N TYR A 303 -9.95 4.68 -7.51
CA TYR A 303 -11.22 4.06 -7.20
C TYR A 303 -12.10 4.10 -8.44
N ILE A 304 -11.71 3.36 -9.48
CA ILE A 304 -12.59 3.10 -10.63
C ILE A 304 -13.37 1.84 -10.29
N THR A 305 -14.60 2.01 -9.82
CA THR A 305 -15.36 0.93 -9.19
C THR A 305 -16.65 0.67 -9.96
N PHE A 306 -16.83 -0.57 -10.39
CA PHE A 306 -18.05 -1.09 -10.98
C PHE A 306 -18.73 -2.05 -10.01
N LEU A 307 -20.05 -2.03 -9.96
CA LEU A 307 -20.86 -2.88 -9.10
C LEU A 307 -21.85 -3.69 -9.94
N THR A 308 -21.89 -4.98 -9.68
CA THR A 308 -22.98 -5.88 -10.09
C THR A 308 -23.59 -6.50 -8.84
N HIS A 309 -24.90 -6.37 -8.67
CA HIS A 309 -25.63 -7.02 -7.58
C HIS A 309 -26.44 -8.17 -8.14
N VAL A 310 -26.13 -9.39 -7.73
CA VAL A 310 -26.86 -10.60 -8.11
C VAL A 310 -27.69 -11.06 -6.92
N LYS A 311 -28.99 -11.21 -7.14
CA LYS A 311 -29.92 -11.74 -6.14
C LYS A 311 -30.88 -12.75 -6.77
N GLY A 312 -30.99 -13.95 -6.20
CA GLY A 312 -31.89 -14.99 -6.72
C GLY A 312 -31.62 -15.32 -8.18
N ASP A 313 -30.33 -15.48 -8.52
CA ASP A 313 -29.82 -15.78 -9.87
C ASP A 313 -30.17 -14.74 -10.94
N LYS A 314 -30.48 -13.50 -10.53
CA LYS A 314 -30.77 -12.37 -11.41
C LYS A 314 -29.96 -11.14 -11.02
N VAL A 315 -29.44 -10.44 -12.03
CA VAL A 315 -28.85 -9.11 -11.85
C VAL A 315 -29.93 -8.12 -11.44
N GLN A 316 -29.65 -7.37 -10.37
CA GLN A 316 -30.49 -6.32 -9.86
C GLN A 316 -30.03 -4.98 -10.42
N GLY A 317 -30.90 -4.32 -11.19
CA GLY A 317 -30.58 -3.05 -11.83
C GLY A 317 -29.64 -3.21 -13.03
N THR A 318 -28.60 -2.39 -13.09
CA THR A 318 -27.64 -2.37 -14.20
C THR A 318 -26.38 -3.14 -13.82
N GLU A 319 -26.01 -4.12 -14.65
CA GLU A 319 -24.73 -4.81 -14.56
C GLU A 319 -23.57 -3.83 -14.79
N ASN A 320 -22.44 -4.02 -14.09
CA ASN A 320 -21.24 -3.18 -14.20
C ASN A 320 -21.55 -1.69 -14.04
N ARG A 321 -22.45 -1.35 -13.11
CA ARG A 321 -22.76 0.05 -12.82
C ARG A 321 -21.56 0.73 -12.19
N MET A 322 -21.04 1.77 -12.83
CA MET A 322 -19.97 2.57 -12.24
C MET A 322 -20.48 3.33 -11.02
N ILE A 323 -19.88 3.06 -9.86
CA ILE A 323 -20.19 3.73 -8.58
C ILE A 323 -19.05 4.64 -8.12
N SER A 324 -17.88 4.55 -8.75
CA SER A 324 -16.75 5.43 -8.50
C SER A 324 -15.82 5.54 -9.71
N ASN A 325 -15.16 6.68 -9.89
CA ASN A 325 -14.42 7.02 -11.10
C ASN A 325 -13.18 7.90 -10.84
N PHE A 326 -12.43 7.61 -9.79
CA PHE A 326 -11.29 8.44 -9.40
C PHE A 326 -9.95 7.93 -9.91
N TYR A 327 -9.13 8.86 -10.38
CA TYR A 327 -7.68 8.77 -10.46
C TYR A 327 -7.05 9.53 -9.29
N LYS A 328 -5.75 9.28 -9.05
CA LYS A 328 -4.95 10.01 -8.07
C LYS A 328 -3.54 10.25 -8.61
N ALA A 329 -3.01 11.44 -8.34
CA ALA A 329 -1.59 11.74 -8.48
C ALA A 329 -0.78 11.03 -7.40
N VAL A 330 0.25 10.30 -7.81
CA VAL A 330 1.03 9.41 -6.96
C VAL A 330 2.52 9.52 -7.26
N PHE A 331 3.33 9.15 -6.29
CA PHE A 331 4.72 8.79 -6.52
C PHE A 331 4.79 7.25 -6.68
N PRO A 332 5.20 6.71 -7.84
CA PRO A 332 5.24 5.26 -8.06
C PRO A 332 6.33 4.49 -7.30
N HIS A 333 7.35 5.15 -6.76
CA HIS A 333 8.50 4.52 -6.10
C HIS A 333 9.30 3.56 -7.01
N THR A 334 9.50 3.94 -8.28
CA THR A 334 10.30 3.15 -9.24
C THR A 334 11.34 4.04 -9.93
N ILE A 335 12.06 4.85 -9.16
CA ILE A 335 13.03 5.82 -9.67
C ILE A 335 14.16 5.10 -10.41
N ARG A 336 14.50 5.64 -11.58
CA ARG A 336 15.62 5.22 -12.43
C ARG A 336 16.43 6.42 -12.92
N ARG A 337 17.62 6.12 -13.41
CA ARG A 337 18.48 7.10 -14.09
C ARG A 337 17.96 7.38 -15.50
N GLU A 338 17.50 6.33 -16.15
CA GLU A 338 16.83 6.38 -17.45
C GLU A 338 15.45 7.03 -17.29
N THR A 339 15.12 7.93 -18.21
CA THR A 339 13.86 8.69 -18.18
C THR A 339 13.06 8.49 -19.45
N VAL A 340 11.81 8.97 -19.42
CA VAL A 340 10.97 9.07 -20.62
C VAL A 340 11.61 9.95 -21.71
N THR A 341 11.34 9.64 -22.97
CA THR A 341 11.78 10.47 -24.10
C THR A 341 10.85 11.66 -24.29
N CYS A 342 11.31 12.67 -25.04
CA CYS A 342 10.51 13.85 -25.37
C CYS A 342 9.18 13.46 -26.04
N GLU A 343 9.18 12.51 -26.97
CA GLU A 343 8.01 12.06 -27.72
C GLU A 343 6.99 11.34 -26.84
N GLN A 344 7.47 10.62 -25.82
CA GLN A 344 6.58 9.93 -24.87
C GLN A 344 5.73 10.90 -24.04
N CYS A 345 6.14 12.17 -23.94
CA CYS A 345 5.32 13.24 -23.37
C CYS A 345 4.66 14.07 -24.48
N HIS A 346 5.45 14.67 -25.35
CA HIS A 346 4.99 15.69 -26.30
C HIS A 346 4.29 15.14 -27.56
N LYS A 347 4.25 13.82 -27.75
CA LYS A 347 3.60 13.17 -28.92
C LYS A 347 2.69 12.01 -28.53
N THR A 348 2.28 11.92 -27.25
CA THR A 348 1.46 10.82 -26.74
C THR A 348 0.20 11.35 -26.02
N PRO A 349 -0.92 11.59 -26.75
CA PRO A 349 -2.18 12.08 -26.17
C PRO A 349 -2.70 11.23 -25.01
N LYS A 350 -2.56 9.90 -25.11
CA LYS A 350 -2.91 8.95 -24.03
C LYS A 350 -2.28 9.30 -22.68
N ARG A 351 -1.06 9.87 -22.67
CA ARG A 351 -0.36 10.27 -21.44
C ARG A 351 -1.06 11.43 -20.71
N PHE A 352 -1.86 12.22 -21.42
CA PHE A 352 -2.68 13.31 -20.86
C PHE A 352 -4.16 12.94 -20.76
N MET A 353 -4.49 11.64 -20.69
CA MET A 353 -5.87 11.17 -20.59
C MET A 353 -6.74 11.59 -21.77
N ARG A 354 -6.15 11.58 -22.98
CA ARG A 354 -6.81 11.90 -24.26
C ARG A 354 -6.54 10.81 -25.31
N GLU A 355 -6.69 9.55 -24.92
CA GLU A 355 -6.50 8.41 -25.83
C GLU A 355 -7.45 8.49 -27.03
N THR A 356 -6.86 8.44 -28.22
CA THR A 356 -7.56 8.43 -29.50
C THR A 356 -8.11 7.04 -29.80
N ARG A 357 -9.07 6.95 -30.73
CA ARG A 357 -9.64 5.65 -31.13
C ARG A 357 -8.60 4.69 -31.70
N GLN A 358 -7.58 5.22 -32.38
CA GLN A 358 -6.50 4.45 -32.99
C GLN A 358 -5.51 3.89 -31.97
N GLU A 359 -5.40 4.51 -30.79
CA GLU A 359 -4.55 4.05 -29.68
C GLU A 359 -5.23 2.99 -28.80
N ARG A 360 -6.56 2.80 -28.94
CA ARG A 360 -7.33 1.89 -28.08
C ARG A 360 -6.96 0.44 -28.33
N ILE A 361 -6.62 -0.24 -27.25
CA ILE A 361 -6.42 -1.69 -27.22
C ILE A 361 -7.72 -2.40 -26.82
N PHE A 362 -8.52 -1.78 -25.94
CA PHE A 362 -9.77 -2.35 -25.42
C PHE A 362 -10.99 -1.62 -25.98
N ASP A 363 -12.07 -2.37 -26.24
CA ASP A 363 -13.37 -1.84 -26.63
C ASP A 363 -14.35 -1.98 -25.45
N LEU A 364 -14.15 -1.13 -24.44
CA LEU A 364 -14.82 -1.23 -23.14
C LEU A 364 -16.36 -1.20 -23.24
N GLN A 365 -16.92 -0.56 -24.27
CA GLN A 365 -18.37 -0.55 -24.48
C GLN A 365 -18.89 -1.90 -24.96
N LYS A 366 -18.12 -2.64 -25.78
CA LYS A 366 -18.44 -4.03 -26.13
C LYS A 366 -18.26 -4.97 -24.96
N ASP A 367 -17.37 -4.64 -24.02
CA ASP A 367 -17.19 -5.35 -22.76
C ASP A 367 -18.32 -5.04 -21.73
N GLY A 368 -19.32 -4.25 -22.13
CA GLY A 368 -20.48 -3.92 -21.30
C GLY A 368 -20.24 -2.80 -20.29
N LEU A 369 -19.17 -2.01 -20.45
CA LEU A 369 -18.89 -0.86 -19.61
C LEU A 369 -19.45 0.43 -20.20
N MET A 370 -19.87 1.36 -19.34
CA MET A 370 -20.39 2.65 -19.80
C MET A 370 -19.32 3.60 -20.35
N VAL A 371 -18.05 3.33 -20.03
CA VAL A 371 -16.90 4.13 -20.49
C VAL A 371 -16.35 3.55 -21.78
N ASP A 372 -15.74 4.39 -22.61
CA ASP A 372 -15.12 3.99 -23.87
C ASP A 372 -13.59 3.90 -23.82
N SER A 373 -12.99 4.40 -22.74
CA SER A 373 -11.55 4.33 -22.49
C SER A 373 -11.27 4.61 -21.01
N PHE A 374 -10.26 3.93 -20.46
CA PHE A 374 -9.68 4.30 -19.17
C PHE A 374 -8.80 5.55 -19.25
N TYR A 375 -8.33 5.91 -20.44
CA TYR A 375 -7.45 7.04 -20.69
C TYR A 375 -8.20 8.21 -21.34
N ASN A 376 -9.46 8.43 -20.94
CA ASN A 376 -10.25 9.58 -21.37
C ASN A 376 -10.78 10.33 -20.16
N MET A 377 -10.24 11.52 -19.89
CA MET A 377 -10.53 12.32 -18.70
C MET A 377 -12.02 12.65 -18.51
N ARG A 378 -12.84 12.64 -19.58
CA ARG A 378 -14.27 12.97 -19.47
C ARG A 378 -15.05 12.06 -18.52
N TRP A 379 -14.55 10.84 -18.32
CA TRP A 379 -15.19 9.83 -17.46
C TRP A 379 -14.70 9.85 -16.03
N TYR A 380 -13.62 10.57 -15.73
CA TYR A 380 -12.90 10.42 -14.47
C TYR A 380 -12.69 11.76 -13.76
N ARG A 381 -12.31 11.66 -12.49
CA ARG A 381 -11.94 12.81 -11.65
C ARG A 381 -10.61 12.53 -10.97
N LEU A 382 -9.83 13.57 -10.70
CA LEU A 382 -8.61 13.43 -9.92
C LEU A 382 -8.91 13.76 -8.45
N SER A 383 -8.65 12.83 -7.53
CA SER A 383 -8.95 13.01 -6.10
C SER A 383 -8.03 14.04 -5.42
N ASN A 384 -6.85 14.28 -5.99
CA ASN A 384 -5.84 15.18 -5.48
C ASN A 384 -5.17 16.03 -6.59
N GLY A 385 -5.98 16.63 -7.46
CA GLY A 385 -5.53 17.63 -8.41
C GLY A 385 -6.51 17.81 -9.57
N ARG A 386 -6.00 18.01 -10.78
CA ARG A 386 -6.81 18.18 -12.00
C ARG A 386 -6.11 17.63 -13.25
N PHE A 387 -6.89 17.30 -14.27
CA PHE A 387 -6.37 17.05 -15.61
C PHE A 387 -5.89 18.35 -16.28
N ALA A 388 -5.03 18.22 -17.28
CA ALA A 388 -4.61 19.34 -18.11
C ALA A 388 -5.78 19.86 -18.94
N ASP A 389 -5.98 21.17 -18.96
CA ASP A 389 -6.99 21.78 -19.81
C ASP A 389 -6.58 21.72 -21.31
N ASP A 390 -7.50 22.14 -22.19
CA ASP A 390 -7.29 22.06 -23.65
C ASP A 390 -6.10 22.92 -24.09
N ASP A 391 -5.99 24.15 -23.60
CA ASP A 391 -4.90 25.06 -23.96
C ASP A 391 -3.54 24.54 -23.45
N GLU A 392 -3.49 24.00 -22.22
CA GLU A 392 -2.31 23.35 -21.67
C GLU A 392 -1.89 22.16 -22.51
N PHE A 393 -2.83 21.29 -22.86
CA PHE A 393 -2.58 20.13 -23.70
C PHE A 393 -2.04 20.54 -25.07
N GLU A 394 -2.71 21.47 -25.75
CA GLU A 394 -2.27 21.94 -27.07
C GLU A 394 -0.86 22.55 -27.02
N ARG A 395 -0.57 23.38 -26.02
CA ARG A 395 0.79 23.95 -25.84
C ARG A 395 1.84 22.88 -25.62
N ILE A 396 1.54 21.85 -24.82
CA ILE A 396 2.49 20.76 -24.55
C ILE A 396 2.72 19.92 -25.80
N MET A 397 1.68 19.65 -26.58
CA MET A 397 1.75 18.81 -27.78
C MET A 397 2.28 19.56 -29.01
N THR A 398 2.37 20.89 -28.96
CA THR A 398 2.86 21.70 -30.08
C THR A 398 4.37 21.52 -30.27
N GLU A 399 4.75 21.04 -31.45
CA GLU A 399 6.15 20.86 -31.87
C GLU A 399 6.79 22.19 -32.32
N SER A 400 6.99 23.10 -31.37
CA SER A 400 7.62 24.40 -31.63
C SER A 400 9.03 24.27 -32.25
N PRO A 401 9.55 25.30 -32.93
CA PRO A 401 10.93 25.29 -33.43
C PRO A 401 11.99 25.01 -32.34
N GLU A 402 11.75 25.48 -31.11
CA GLU A 402 12.63 25.20 -29.97
C GLU A 402 12.58 23.73 -29.56
N TYR A 403 11.39 23.11 -29.55
CA TYR A 403 11.26 21.67 -29.32
C TYR A 403 12.06 20.87 -30.36
N GLN A 404 11.90 21.21 -31.65
CA GLN A 404 12.62 20.53 -32.76
C GLN A 404 14.15 20.67 -32.63
N LYS A 405 14.62 21.84 -32.19
CA LYS A 405 16.05 22.07 -31.94
C LYS A 405 16.57 21.20 -30.79
N LEU A 406 15.83 21.15 -29.68
CA LEU A 406 16.24 20.40 -28.49
C LEU A 406 16.18 18.88 -28.70
N ILE A 407 15.19 18.38 -29.43
CA ILE A 407 15.10 16.94 -29.74
C ILE A 407 16.24 16.49 -30.66
N VAL A 408 16.61 17.29 -31.67
CA VAL A 408 17.79 16.99 -32.51
C VAL A 408 19.06 16.98 -31.68
N LYS A 409 19.24 17.96 -30.78
CA LYS A 409 20.37 18.00 -29.86
C LYS A 409 20.42 16.76 -28.96
N LYS A 410 19.27 16.30 -28.46
CA LYS A 410 19.16 15.08 -27.64
C LYS A 410 19.62 13.85 -28.42
N TRP A 411 19.13 13.68 -29.65
CA TRP A 411 19.54 12.57 -30.52
C TRP A 411 21.04 12.59 -30.82
N GLN A 412 21.62 13.77 -31.08
CA GLN A 412 23.07 13.91 -31.26
C GLN A 412 23.86 13.49 -30.02
N GLN A 413 23.40 13.85 -28.81
CA GLN A 413 24.03 13.42 -27.55
C GLN A 413 23.95 11.90 -27.36
N ILE A 414 22.79 11.28 -27.65
CA ILE A 414 22.61 9.84 -27.56
C ILE A 414 23.55 9.12 -28.53
N ILE A 415 23.59 9.53 -29.79
CA ILE A 415 24.48 8.94 -30.82
C ILE A 415 25.94 9.03 -30.36
N LYS A 416 26.37 10.20 -29.87
CA LYS A 416 27.74 10.38 -29.37
C LYS A 416 28.07 9.47 -28.19
N SER A 417 27.10 9.21 -27.30
CA SER A 417 27.30 8.31 -26.16
C SER A 417 27.36 6.83 -26.53
N LEU A 418 26.80 6.45 -27.68
CA LEU A 418 26.85 5.07 -28.20
C LEU A 418 28.13 4.80 -29.02
N SER A 419 28.75 5.85 -29.57
CA SER A 419 29.99 5.75 -30.35
C SER A 419 31.27 5.77 -29.50
N ASN A 420 31.15 6.01 -28.19
CA ASN A 420 32.22 5.94 -27.20
C ASN A 420 31.97 4.74 -26.29
#